data_AF-A0A7Y4ST38-F1
#
_entry.id   AF-A0A7Y4ST38-F1
#
_cell.length_a   1.000
_cell.length_b   1.000
_cell.length_c   1.000
_cell.angle_alpha   90.00
_cell.angle_beta   90.00
_cell.angle_gamma   90.00
#
_symmetry.space_group_name_H-M   'P 1'
#
loop_
_entity.id
_entity.type
_entity.pdbx_description
1 polymer ?
#
loop_
_entity_poly.entity_id
_entity_poly.type
_entity_poly.pdbx_seq_one_letter_code
_entity_poly.pdbx_strand_id
1 'polypeptide(L)'
;MFTKTAKYYDEIYSFKDYSAETDAIRSIIKQEHPIARSILDVGCGTGEHARRLATDFAVDGIDLEPEFIKSAQSKVAPGTFSVADMRQFALGKRYDAVLCLFSSIGYLRQEREVTQAFTCKGNRSSSLS
;
A
#
# COMPACT_ATOMS: atom_id res chain seq x y z
N MET A 1 8.21 2.36 17.81
CA MET A 1 7.39 2.94 18.90
C MET A 1 6.03 2.24 19.04
N PHE A 2 5.67 1.28 18.16
CA PHE A 2 4.34 0.62 18.13
C PHE A 2 4.37 -0.91 18.22
N THR A 3 5.48 -1.52 18.64
CA THR A 3 5.67 -2.98 18.65
C THR A 3 4.67 -3.74 19.54
N LYS A 4 4.13 -3.12 20.59
CA LYS A 4 3.10 -3.74 21.46
C LYS A 4 1.66 -3.45 21.04
N THR A 5 1.42 -2.45 20.19
CA THR A 5 0.07 -2.02 19.78
C THR A 5 -0.38 -2.61 18.45
N ALA A 6 0.52 -3.13 17.60
CA ALA A 6 0.16 -3.77 16.33
C ALA A 6 -0.92 -4.86 16.48
N LYS A 7 -0.81 -5.69 17.53
CA LYS A 7 -1.77 -6.77 17.81
C LYS A 7 -3.17 -6.25 18.18
N TYR A 8 -3.23 -5.10 18.84
CA TYR A 8 -4.49 -4.46 19.22
C TYR A 8 -4.96 -3.43 18.19
N TYR A 9 -4.15 -3.14 17.17
CA TYR A 9 -4.44 -2.08 16.20
C TYR A 9 -5.70 -2.39 15.42
N ASP A 10 -5.82 -3.62 14.92
CA ASP A 10 -7.01 -4.08 14.19
C ASP A 10 -8.25 -4.14 15.09
N GLU A 11 -8.08 -4.50 16.37
CA GLU A 11 -9.19 -4.49 17.34
C GLU A 11 -9.63 -3.07 17.71
N ILE A 12 -8.69 -2.16 17.93
CA ILE A 12 -8.95 -0.75 18.22
C ILE A 12 -9.65 -0.11 17.02
N TYR A 13 -9.23 -0.41 15.79
CA TYR A 13 -9.84 0.11 14.57
C TYR A 13 -10.98 -0.76 14.02
N SER A 14 -11.44 -1.76 14.77
CA SER A 14 -12.55 -2.64 14.34
C SER A 14 -13.88 -1.89 14.15
N PHE A 15 -14.02 -0.70 14.73
CA PHE A 15 -15.17 0.19 14.49
C PHE A 15 -15.20 0.79 13.08
N LYS A 16 -14.10 0.70 12.32
CA LYS A 16 -14.04 1.22 10.95
C LYS A 16 -14.73 0.27 9.99
N ASP A 17 -15.53 0.85 9.12
CA ASP A 17 -16.12 0.15 8.00
C ASP A 17 -15.11 0.01 6.86
N TYR A 18 -14.12 -0.86 7.08
CA TYR A 18 -13.15 -1.24 6.05
C TYR A 18 -13.84 -1.80 4.80
N SER A 19 -15.04 -2.37 4.92
CA SER A 19 -15.78 -2.88 3.76
C SER A 19 -16.20 -1.74 2.86
N ALA A 20 -16.96 -0.78 3.39
CA ALA A 20 -17.44 0.37 2.64
C ALA A 20 -16.30 1.18 2.02
N GLU A 21 -15.19 1.38 2.76
CA GLU A 21 -14.02 2.06 2.21
C GLU A 21 -13.38 1.29 1.05
N THR A 22 -13.19 -0.03 1.18
CA THR A 22 -12.63 -0.83 0.07
C THR A 22 -13.57 -0.95 -1.13
N ASP A 23 -14.88 -0.94 -0.90
CA ASP A 23 -15.87 -0.94 -1.97
C ASP A 23 -15.82 0.37 -2.77
N ALA A 24 -15.71 1.50 -2.07
CA ALA A 24 -15.51 2.80 -2.72
C ALA A 24 -14.20 2.85 -3.51
N ILE A 25 -13.09 2.38 -2.93
CA ILE A 25 -11.79 2.31 -3.62
C ILE A 25 -11.88 1.43 -4.88
N ARG A 26 -12.48 0.24 -4.77
CA ARG A 26 -12.67 -0.67 -5.91
C ARG A 26 -13.46 0.01 -7.02
N SER A 27 -14.55 0.69 -6.67
CA SER A 27 -15.39 1.41 -7.63
C SER A 27 -14.60 2.48 -8.38
N ILE A 28 -13.85 3.32 -7.65
CA ILE A 28 -13.01 4.38 -8.25
C ILE A 28 -11.95 3.77 -9.18
N ILE A 29 -11.22 2.75 -8.74
CA ILE A 29 -10.19 2.11 -9.57
C ILE A 29 -10.81 1.54 -10.86
N LYS A 30 -11.95 0.86 -10.76
CA LYS A 30 -12.61 0.26 -11.94
C LYS A 30 -13.25 1.31 -12.86
N GLN A 31 -13.67 2.45 -12.33
CA GLN A 31 -14.17 3.55 -13.14
C GLN A 31 -13.05 4.22 -13.94
N GLU A 32 -11.94 4.56 -13.28
CA GLU A 32 -10.83 5.29 -13.91
C GLU A 32 -9.91 4.38 -14.74
N HIS A 33 -9.76 3.12 -14.33
CA HIS A 33 -8.94 2.12 -15.03
C HIS A 33 -9.59 0.72 -14.98
N PRO A 34 -10.60 0.43 -15.84
CA PRO A 34 -11.39 -0.80 -15.80
C PRO A 34 -10.58 -2.11 -15.85
N ILE A 35 -9.44 -2.06 -16.56
CA ILE A 35 -8.52 -3.19 -16.74
C ILE A 35 -7.42 -3.26 -15.66
N ALA A 36 -7.51 -2.47 -14.58
CA ALA A 36 -6.57 -2.52 -13.47
C ALA A 36 -6.54 -3.92 -12.84
N ARG A 37 -5.32 -4.41 -12.60
CA ARG A 37 -5.02 -5.72 -12.02
C ARG A 37 -4.07 -5.66 -10.84
N SER A 38 -3.30 -4.58 -10.67
CA SER A 38 -2.21 -4.48 -9.69
C SER A 38 -2.26 -3.20 -8.87
N ILE A 39 -2.05 -3.34 -7.55
CA ILE A 39 -2.09 -2.25 -6.58
C ILE A 39 -0.84 -2.26 -5.71
N LEU A 40 -0.27 -1.08 -5.46
CA LEU A 40 0.67 -0.85 -4.36
C LEU A 40 -0.02 -0.06 -3.24
N ASP A 41 -0.04 -0.60 -2.02
CA ASP A 41 -0.49 0.09 -0.82
C ASP A 41 0.70 0.67 -0.04
N VAL A 42 0.85 1.99 -0.06
CA VAL A 42 1.96 2.71 0.58
C VAL A 42 1.53 3.17 1.98
N GLY A 43 2.30 2.77 2.99
CA GLY A 43 1.85 2.87 4.39
C GLY A 43 0.73 1.86 4.66
N CYS A 44 0.90 0.62 4.21
CA CYS A 44 -0.16 -0.40 4.22
C CYS A 44 -0.59 -0.83 5.63
N GLY A 45 0.17 -0.46 6.67
CA GLY A 45 -0.08 -0.88 8.03
C GLY A 45 -0.16 -2.40 8.15
N THR A 46 -1.10 -2.89 8.94
CA THR A 46 -1.36 -4.32 9.14
C THR A 46 -2.02 -5.00 7.93
N GLY A 47 -2.27 -4.28 6.83
CA GLY A 47 -2.74 -4.85 5.56
C GLY A 47 -4.24 -5.12 5.44
N GLU A 48 -5.13 -4.51 6.24
CA GLU A 48 -6.57 -4.79 6.14
C GLU A 48 -7.24 -4.31 4.85
N HIS A 49 -6.80 -3.18 4.28
CA HIS A 49 -7.23 -2.78 2.94
C HIS A 49 -6.67 -3.73 1.89
N ALA A 50 -5.37 -4.02 1.96
CA ALA A 50 -4.73 -4.95 1.04
C ALA A 50 -5.43 -6.31 1.01
N ARG A 51 -5.81 -6.86 2.18
CA ARG A 51 -6.55 -8.13 2.29
C ARG A 51 -7.90 -8.11 1.58
N ARG A 52 -8.65 -7.02 1.70
CA ARG A 52 -9.96 -6.87 1.05
C ARG A 52 -9.82 -6.60 -0.44
N LEU A 53 -8.85 -5.80 -0.86
CA LEU A 53 -8.59 -5.51 -2.27
C LEU A 53 -7.97 -6.70 -3.02
N ALA A 54 -7.29 -7.60 -2.30
CA ALA A 54 -6.70 -8.81 -2.87
C ALA A 54 -7.72 -9.78 -3.48
N THR A 55 -9.03 -9.58 -3.26
CA THR A 55 -10.08 -10.35 -3.94
C THR A 55 -10.20 -10.02 -5.42
N ASP A 56 -9.77 -8.82 -5.83
CA ASP A 56 -9.96 -8.29 -7.19
C ASP A 56 -8.65 -7.89 -7.88
N PHE A 57 -7.59 -7.69 -7.10
CA PHE A 57 -6.31 -7.16 -7.56
C PHE A 57 -5.14 -7.95 -6.96
N ALA A 58 -4.01 -8.00 -7.67
CA ALA A 58 -2.73 -8.35 -7.07
C ALA A 58 -2.25 -7.16 -6.23
N VAL A 59 -2.12 -7.37 -4.92
CA VAL A 59 -1.78 -6.29 -3.99
C VAL A 59 -0.43 -6.53 -3.35
N ASP A 60 0.41 -5.51 -3.41
CA ASP A 60 1.67 -5.42 -2.70
C ASP A 60 1.64 -4.23 -1.74
N GLY A 61 2.54 -4.21 -0.76
CA GLY A 61 2.53 -3.14 0.24
C GLY A 61 3.91 -2.77 0.79
N ILE A 62 4.03 -1.53 1.23
CA ILE A 62 5.19 -1.04 1.98
C ILE A 62 4.78 -0.28 3.23
N ASP A 63 5.58 -0.39 4.28
CA ASP A 63 5.40 0.31 5.55
C ASP A 63 6.75 0.43 6.27
N LEU A 64 6.87 1.35 7.22
CA LEU A 64 8.09 1.55 8.01
C LEU A 64 8.24 0.53 9.16
N GLU A 65 7.14 -0.05 9.64
CA GLU A 65 7.15 -0.93 10.82
C GLU A 65 7.22 -2.42 10.41
N PRO A 66 8.30 -3.15 10.75
CA PRO A 66 8.46 -4.57 10.39
C PRO A 66 7.33 -5.50 10.86
N GLU A 67 6.76 -5.24 12.04
CA GLU A 67 5.65 -6.06 12.56
C GLU A 67 4.35 -5.86 11.78
N PHE A 68 4.14 -4.67 11.21
CA PHE A 68 3.02 -4.41 10.32
C PHE A 68 3.15 -5.19 9.02
N ILE A 69 4.35 -5.17 8.42
CA ILE A 69 4.67 -5.95 7.23
C ILE A 69 4.48 -7.45 7.46
N LYS A 70 4.91 -7.97 8.62
CA LYS A 70 4.69 -9.37 8.98
C LYS A 70 3.19 -9.72 9.05
N SER A 71 2.39 -8.85 9.65
CA SER A 71 0.93 -9.00 9.71
C SER A 71 0.31 -8.97 8.31
N ALA A 72 0.63 -7.94 7.51
CA ALA A 72 0.12 -7.78 6.14
C ALA A 72 0.46 -8.97 5.24
N GLN A 73 1.71 -9.44 5.27
CA GLN A 73 2.17 -10.62 4.53
C GLN A 73 1.40 -11.88 4.92
N SER A 74 1.03 -12.04 6.20
CA SER A 74 0.24 -13.19 6.67
C SER A 74 -1.21 -13.15 6.19
N LYS A 75 -1.77 -11.95 5.98
CA LYS A 75 -3.15 -11.76 5.50
C LYS A 75 -3.27 -11.88 3.98
N VAL A 76 -2.21 -11.56 3.25
CA VAL A 76 -2.16 -11.57 1.78
C VAL A 76 -0.93 -12.35 1.33
N ALA A 77 -0.97 -13.67 1.52
CA ALA A 77 0.16 -14.55 1.20
C ALA A 77 0.70 -14.42 -0.24
N PRO A 78 -0.13 -14.22 -1.30
CA PRO A 78 0.37 -14.04 -2.65
C PRO A 78 1.04 -12.69 -2.92
N GLY A 79 0.79 -11.69 -2.06
CA GLY A 79 1.35 -10.34 -2.21
C GLY A 79 2.78 -10.25 -1.68
N THR A 80 3.50 -9.20 -2.06
CA THR A 80 4.82 -8.86 -1.56
C THR A 80 4.73 -7.66 -0.63
N PHE A 81 5.04 -7.86 0.64
CA PHE A 81 5.08 -6.81 1.65
C PHE A 81 6.51 -6.60 2.14
N SER A 82 6.97 -5.35 2.17
CA SER A 82 8.36 -5.04 2.51
C SER A 82 8.49 -3.77 3.35
N VAL A 83 9.50 -3.75 4.22
CA VAL A 83 9.80 -2.58 5.04
C VAL A 83 10.46 -1.53 4.15
N ALA A 84 9.81 -0.38 3.97
CA ALA A 84 10.35 0.71 3.15
C ALA A 84 9.82 2.07 3.62
N ASP A 85 10.62 3.11 3.37
CA ASP A 85 10.21 4.49 3.57
C ASP A 85 9.47 4.99 2.33
N MET A 86 8.24 5.48 2.50
CA MET A 86 7.43 6.02 1.40
C MET A 86 8.09 7.20 0.67
N ARG A 87 9.05 7.88 1.30
CA ARG A 87 9.82 8.98 0.69
C ARG A 87 10.90 8.48 -0.27
N GLN A 88 11.37 7.25 -0.08
CA GLN A 88 12.45 6.67 -0.87
C GLN A 88 12.35 5.14 -0.91
N PHE A 89 11.69 4.63 -1.93
CA PHE A 89 11.61 3.19 -2.21
C PHE A 89 11.77 2.90 -3.71
N ALA A 90 12.21 1.69 -4.03
CA ALA A 90 12.34 1.22 -5.41
C ALA A 90 11.96 -0.27 -5.46
N LEU A 91 10.82 -0.57 -6.09
CA LEU A 91 10.28 -1.93 -6.17
C LEU A 91 10.56 -2.63 -7.50
N GLY A 92 11.14 -1.93 -8.48
CA GLY A 92 11.46 -2.49 -9.80
C GLY A 92 10.25 -2.93 -10.62
N LYS A 93 9.03 -2.59 -10.21
CA LYS A 93 7.77 -2.91 -10.88
C LYS A 93 6.84 -1.71 -10.95
N ARG A 94 5.87 -1.79 -11.86
CA ARG A 94 4.78 -0.81 -12.04
C ARG A 94 3.47 -1.39 -11.53
N TYR A 95 2.56 -0.50 -11.16
CA TYR A 95 1.23 -0.82 -10.67
C TYR A 95 0.19 -0.03 -11.43
N ASP A 96 -1.02 -0.58 -11.55
CA ASP A 96 -2.15 0.09 -12.18
C ASP A 96 -2.74 1.16 -11.25
N ALA A 97 -2.66 0.96 -9.93
CA ALA A 97 -3.00 1.96 -8.93
C ALA A 97 -2.00 1.96 -7.76
N VAL A 98 -1.78 3.13 -7.17
CA VAL A 98 -1.00 3.31 -5.94
C VAL A 98 -1.89 4.00 -4.92
N LEU A 99 -2.03 3.38 -3.75
CA LEU A 99 -2.83 3.87 -2.63
C LEU A 99 -1.91 4.40 -1.52
N CYS A 100 -2.38 5.41 -0.81
CA CYS A 100 -1.74 5.93 0.40
C CYS A 100 -2.86 6.40 1.34
N LEU A 101 -3.42 5.46 2.09
CA LEU A 101 -4.65 5.65 2.86
C LEU A 101 -4.36 6.04 4.32
N PHE A 102 -5.41 6.42 5.06
CA PHE A 102 -5.36 6.74 6.49
C PHE A 102 -4.32 7.76 6.96
N SER A 103 -4.30 8.92 6.31
CA SER A 103 -3.42 10.02 6.70
C SER A 103 -1.92 9.65 6.68
N SER A 104 -1.53 8.55 6.03
CA SER A 104 -0.13 8.21 5.76
C SER A 104 0.59 9.34 5.01
N ILE A 105 -0.13 10.04 4.13
CA ILE A 105 0.34 11.27 3.47
C ILE A 105 0.64 12.41 4.47
N GLY A 106 0.00 12.43 5.64
CA GLY A 106 0.20 13.44 6.69
C GLY A 106 1.52 13.33 7.44
N TYR A 107 2.28 12.24 7.24
CA TYR A 107 3.66 12.12 7.72
C TYR A 107 4.67 12.83 6.81
N LEU A 108 4.27 13.17 5.58
CA LEU A 108 5.09 13.95 4.66
C LEU A 108 4.92 15.43 5.02
N ARG A 109 5.98 16.05 5.54
CA ARG A 109 5.92 17.43 6.05
C ARG A 109 6.17 18.49 4.97
N GLN A 110 6.61 18.08 3.77
CA GLN A 110 6.99 18.98 2.68
C GLN A 110 6.45 18.50 1.34
N GLU A 111 5.95 19.42 0.50
CA GLU A 111 5.40 19.13 -0.84
C GLU A 111 6.35 18.30 -1.73
N ARG A 112 7.67 18.51 -1.62
CA ARG A 112 8.69 17.76 -2.38
C ARG A 112 8.63 16.25 -2.13
N GLU A 113 8.28 15.85 -0.92
CA GLU A 113 8.27 14.43 -0.51
C GLU A 113 7.05 13.71 -1.11
N VAL A 114 5.96 14.44 -1.33
CA VAL A 114 4.76 13.97 -2.04
C VAL A 114 5.10 13.71 -3.50
N THR A 115 5.77 14.64 -4.19
CA THR A 115 6.19 14.46 -5.59
C THR A 115 7.17 13.29 -5.75
N GLN A 116 8.02 13.04 -4.75
CA GLN A 116 9.00 11.95 -4.78
C GLN A 116 8.36 10.56 -4.59
N ALA A 117 7.32 10.47 -3.76
CA ALA A 117 6.50 9.27 -3.62
C ALA A 117 5.77 8.90 -4.92
N PHE A 118 5.35 9.90 -5.72
CA PHE A 118 4.72 9.69 -7.02
C PHE A 118 5.70 9.56 -8.20
N THR A 119 6.97 9.94 -8.03
CA THR A 119 8.05 9.74 -9.01
C THR A 119 8.91 8.54 -8.63
N CYS A 120 8.27 7.38 -8.50
CA CYS A 120 8.98 6.11 -8.39
C CYS A 120 9.90 5.95 -9.61
N LYS A 121 11.22 6.03 -9.40
CA LYS A 121 12.23 5.93 -10.47
C LYS A 121 12.18 4.54 -11.07
N GLY A 122 11.45 4.39 -12.18
CA GLY A 122 11.54 3.20 -13.00
C GLY A 122 12.96 3.05 -13.53
N ASN A 123 13.66 1.98 -13.14
CA ASN A 123 14.87 1.57 -13.85
C ASN A 123 14.46 1.27 -15.29
N ARG A 124 14.82 2.14 -16.22
CA ARG A 124 14.94 1.74 -17.61
C ARG A 124 16.18 0.85 -17.66
N SER A 125 15.98 -0.47 -17.69
CA SER A 125 17.01 -1.34 -18.23
C SER A 125 17.26 -0.88 -19.66
N SER A 126 18.41 -0.26 -19.87
CA SER A 126 18.96 0.01 -21.19
C SER A 126 19.28 -1.33 -21.83
N SER A 127 18.32 -1.88 -22.58
CA SER A 127 18.60 -2.82 -23.65
C SER A 127 19.21 -2.04 -24.81
N LEU A 128 20.53 -1.87 -24.78
CA LEU A 128 21.31 -1.57 -25.96
C LEU A 128 21.80 -2.92 -26.52
N SER A 129 21.30 -3.22 -27.73
CA SER A 129 21.89 -4.02 -28.81
C SER A 129 22.58 -5.33 -28.43
#